data_AF-A0A7Y2CKF6-F1
#
_entry.id   AF-A0A7Y2CKF6-F1
#
_cell.length_a   1.000
_cell.length_b   1.000
_cell.length_c   1.000
_cell.angle_alpha   90.00
_cell.angle_beta   90.00
_cell.angle_gamma   90.00
#
_symmetry.space_group_name_H-M   'P 1'
#
loop_
_entity.id
_entity.type
_entity.pdbx_description
1 polymer ?
#
loop_
_entity_poly.entity_id
_entity_poly.type
_entity_poly.pdbx_seq_one_letter_code
_entity_poly.pdbx_strand_id
1 'polypeptide(L)'
;MKQHVTRALRIIVSVGLLVWVLNRADLASLMERISSAKLEWLLAAFLVNSLGNLFGAFRWHLLLRSQKRIVGVFYLFGSYLVGLFFNNFLPSTIGGDVIRAMSAKKKGGGTMTEGLTVVLVERMIGLFATLTLGGLAALTGRAGELDPRIPWVLGSALIASMGG
;
A
#
# COMPACT_ATOMS: atom_id res chain seq x y z
N MET A 1 -22.43 22.19 -7.64
CA MET A 1 -21.75 22.26 -8.95
C MET A 1 -20.22 22.09 -8.88
N LYS A 2 -19.47 22.79 -8.01
CA LYS A 2 -17.99 22.70 -7.91
C LYS A 2 -17.42 21.28 -7.71
N GLN A 3 -18.13 20.40 -6.98
CA GLN A 3 -17.69 19.02 -6.72
C GLN A 3 -17.76 18.10 -7.95
N HIS A 4 -18.73 18.30 -8.86
CA HIS A 4 -18.85 17.49 -10.08
C HIS A 4 -17.79 17.87 -11.12
N VAL A 5 -17.48 19.16 -11.23
CA VAL A 5 -16.42 19.68 -12.11
C VAL A 5 -15.05 19.14 -11.70
N THR A 6 -14.75 19.11 -10.40
CA THR A 6 -13.47 18.59 -9.90
C THR A 6 -13.32 17.08 -10.13
N ARG A 7 -14.41 16.31 -9.98
CA ARG A 7 -14.41 14.87 -10.28
C ARG A 7 -14.22 14.60 -11.77
N ALA A 8 -14.96 15.32 -12.63
CA ALA A 8 -14.85 15.18 -14.09
C ALA A 8 -13.44 15.54 -14.57
N LEU A 9 -12.86 16.64 -14.08
CA LEU A 9 -11.48 17.03 -14.40
C LEU A 9 -10.48 15.96 -13.98
N ARG A 10 -10.62 15.40 -12.78
CA ARG A 10 -9.73 14.34 -12.28
C ARG A 10 -9.82 13.07 -13.13
N ILE A 11 -11.02 12.69 -13.58
CA ILE A 11 -11.22 11.56 -14.49
C ILE A 11 -10.57 11.84 -15.84
N ILE A 12 -10.80 13.01 -16.44
CA ILE A 12 -10.23 13.39 -17.74
C ILE A 12 -8.70 13.39 -17.68
N VAL A 13 -8.12 13.97 -16.62
CA VAL A 13 -6.66 13.97 -16.42
C VAL A 13 -6.13 12.55 -16.23
N SER A 14 -6.80 11.72 -15.42
CA SER A 14 -6.37 10.33 -15.17
C SER A 14 -6.44 9.47 -16.44
N VAL A 15 -7.54 9.57 -17.18
CA VAL A 15 -7.73 8.84 -18.45
C VAL A 15 -6.75 9.37 -19.52
N GLY A 16 -6.57 10.68 -19.60
CA GLY A 16 -5.62 11.31 -20.52
C GLY A 16 -4.18 10.87 -20.24
N LEU A 17 -3.76 10.82 -18.97
CA LEU A 17 -2.46 10.27 -18.57
C LEU A 17 -2.34 8.78 -18.90
N LEU A 18 -3.38 7.98 -18.65
CA LEU A 18 -3.39 6.55 -18.99
C LEU A 18 -3.21 6.34 -20.50
N VAL A 19 -3.98 7.04 -21.34
CA VAL A 19 -3.86 6.97 -22.80
C VAL A 19 -2.48 7.43 -23.25
N TRP A 20 -1.95 8.50 -22.65
CA TRP A 20 -0.61 8.99 -22.96
C TRP A 20 0.48 7.97 -22.62
N VAL A 21 0.41 7.34 -21.44
CA VAL A 21 1.33 6.27 -21.02
C VAL A 21 1.21 5.06 -21.94
N LEU A 22 -0.01 4.62 -22.26
CA LEU A 22 -0.24 3.46 -23.12
C LEU A 22 0.22 3.71 -24.57
N ASN A 23 0.08 4.93 -25.09
CA ASN A 23 0.61 5.28 -26.42
C ASN A 23 2.14 5.38 -26.45
N ARG A 24 2.78 5.70 -25.32
CA ARG A 24 4.24 5.71 -25.17
C ARG A 24 4.81 4.33 -24.87
N ALA A 25 4.01 3.47 -24.25
CA ALA A 25 4.38 2.10 -23.97
C ALA A 25 4.24 1.28 -25.26
N ASP A 26 5.31 0.61 -25.66
CA ASP A 26 5.23 -0.36 -26.73
C ASP A 26 4.48 -1.60 -26.20
N LEU A 27 3.17 -1.65 -26.45
CA LEU A 27 2.29 -2.74 -26.03
C LEU A 27 2.75 -4.10 -26.54
N ALA A 28 3.38 -4.16 -27.71
CA ALA A 28 3.92 -5.41 -28.25
C ALA A 28 5.10 -5.89 -27.40
N SER A 29 6.04 -4.99 -27.07
CA SER A 29 7.16 -5.30 -26.18
C SER A 29 6.71 -5.68 -24.76
N LEU A 30 5.60 -5.11 -24.27
CA LEU A 30 5.01 -5.48 -22.97
C LEU A 30 4.44 -6.91 -23.00
N MET A 31 3.72 -7.28 -24.06
CA MET A 31 3.17 -8.63 -24.19
C MET A 31 4.26 -9.69 -24.34
N GLU A 32 5.34 -9.38 -25.05
CA GLU A 32 6.49 -10.28 -25.16
C GLU A 32 7.21 -10.47 -23.80
N ARG A 33 7.30 -9.41 -22.99
CA ARG A 33 7.85 -9.51 -21.62
C ARG A 33 6.94 -10.30 -20.69
N ILE A 34 5.62 -10.19 -20.84
CA ILE A 34 4.66 -10.97 -20.05
C ILE A 34 4.70 -12.44 -20.47
N SER A 35 4.78 -12.74 -21.76
CA SER A 35 4.84 -14.13 -22.26
C SER A 35 6.17 -14.81 -21.96
N SER A 36 7.27 -14.06 -21.88
CA SER A 36 8.60 -14.55 -21.47
C SER A 36 8.83 -14.54 -19.96
N ALA A 37 7.85 -14.07 -19.16
CA ALA A 37 7.97 -14.05 -17.72
C ALA A 37 8.06 -15.49 -17.17
N LYS A 38 9.14 -15.79 -16.45
CA LYS A 38 9.31 -17.12 -15.84
C LYS A 38 8.33 -17.28 -14.67
N LEU A 39 7.61 -18.39 -14.67
CA LEU A 39 6.64 -18.72 -13.62
C LEU A 39 7.28 -18.73 -12.22
N GLU A 40 8.54 -19.13 -12.11
CA GLU A 40 9.30 -19.13 -10.85
C GLU A 40 9.36 -17.74 -10.21
N TRP A 41 9.63 -16.69 -10.99
CA TRP A 41 9.68 -15.31 -10.50
C TRP A 41 8.31 -14.78 -10.13
N LEU A 42 7.26 -15.18 -10.87
CA LEU A 42 5.88 -14.83 -10.53
C LEU A 42 5.46 -15.46 -9.20
N LEU A 43 5.79 -16.74 -8.99
CA LEU A 43 5.52 -17.44 -7.74
C LEU A 43 6.33 -16.83 -6.58
N ALA A 44 7.61 -16.53 -6.79
CA ALA A 44 8.44 -15.87 -5.79
C ALA A 44 7.85 -14.50 -5.39
N ALA A 45 7.47 -13.66 -6.36
CA ALA A 45 6.84 -12.36 -6.10
C ALA A 45 5.52 -12.50 -5.34
N PHE A 46 4.68 -13.46 -5.73
CA PHE A 46 3.41 -13.75 -5.04
C PHE A 46 3.62 -14.18 -3.60
N LEU A 47 4.58 -15.08 -3.34
CA LEU A 47 4.91 -15.57 -2.01
C LEU A 47 5.47 -14.45 -1.13
N VAL A 48 6.42 -13.67 -1.65
CA VAL A 48 7.00 -12.52 -0.92
C VAL A 48 5.91 -11.50 -0.58
N ASN A 49 5.01 -11.20 -1.52
CA ASN A 49 3.89 -10.27 -1.27
C ASN A 49 2.93 -10.82 -0.21
N SER A 50 2.57 -12.11 -0.31
CA SER A 50 1.68 -12.78 0.63
C SER A 50 2.28 -12.85 2.05
N LEU A 51 3.57 -13.12 2.16
CA LEU A 51 4.31 -13.06 3.43
C LEU A 51 4.33 -11.64 4.00
N GLY A 52 4.54 -10.63 3.16
CA GLY A 52 4.45 -9.22 3.56
C GLY A 52 3.09 -8.88 4.18
N ASN A 53 1.99 -9.31 3.54
CA ASN A 53 0.64 -9.14 4.08
C ASN A 53 0.43 -9.91 5.39
N LEU A 54 1.00 -11.12 5.51
CA LEU A 54 0.93 -11.90 6.74
C LEU A 54 1.67 -11.23 7.90
N PHE A 55 2.86 -10.67 7.65
CA PHE A 55 3.59 -9.88 8.63
C PHE A 55 2.80 -8.63 9.04
N GLY A 56 2.12 -7.97 8.10
CA GLY A 56 1.20 -6.87 8.40
C GLY A 56 0.06 -7.30 9.34
N ALA A 57 -0.57 -8.45 9.06
CA ALA A 57 -1.62 -9.00 9.92
C ALA A 57 -1.11 -9.40 11.32
N PHE A 58 0.09 -9.96 11.41
CA PHE A 58 0.73 -10.30 12.69
C PHE A 58 1.07 -9.06 13.51
N ARG A 59 1.57 -8.01 12.86
CA ARG A 59 1.83 -6.73 13.50
C ARG A 59 0.55 -6.09 14.02
N TRP A 60 -0.52 -6.11 13.23
CA TRP A 60 -1.83 -5.66 13.66
C TRP A 60 -2.35 -6.46 14.87
N HIS A 61 -2.15 -7.78 14.88
CA HIS A 61 -2.46 -8.63 16.02
C HIS A 61 -1.71 -8.17 17.29
N LEU A 62 -0.41 -7.89 17.17
CA LEU A 62 0.41 -7.43 18.29
C LEU A 62 -0.06 -6.07 18.83
N LEU A 63 -0.41 -5.14 17.95
CA LEU A 63 -0.93 -3.81 18.32
C LEU A 63 -2.32 -3.87 18.94
N LEU A 64 -3.19 -4.80 18.52
CA LEU A 64 -4.47 -5.02 19.19
C LEU A 64 -4.28 -5.68 20.57
N ARG A 65 -3.30 -6.58 20.68
CA ARG A 65 -2.99 -7.27 21.93
C ARG A 65 -2.46 -6.31 23.00
N SER A 66 -1.70 -5.28 22.61
CA SER A 66 -1.28 -4.23 23.55
C SER A 66 -2.46 -3.41 24.10
N GLN A 67 -3.57 -3.35 23.36
CA GLN A 67 -4.85 -2.78 23.81
C GLN A 67 -5.73 -3.80 24.56
N LYS A 68 -5.14 -4.91 25.03
CA LYS A 68 -5.83 -6.03 25.71
C LYS A 68 -6.93 -6.70 24.88
N ARG A 69 -6.86 -6.61 23.54
CA ARG A 69 -7.78 -7.28 22.62
C ARG A 69 -7.14 -8.49 21.95
N ILE A 70 -7.79 -9.64 22.07
CA ILE A 70 -7.29 -10.90 21.52
C ILE A 70 -8.14 -11.26 20.30
N VAL A 71 -7.61 -11.02 19.11
CA VAL A 71 -8.22 -11.44 17.84
C VAL A 71 -7.25 -12.37 17.14
N GLY A 72 -7.70 -13.55 16.69
CA GLY A 72 -6.81 -14.52 16.05
C GLY A 72 -6.15 -13.98 14.77
N VAL A 73 -4.86 -14.29 14.59
CA VAL A 73 -4.04 -13.81 13.46
C VAL A 73 -4.65 -14.17 12.11
N PHE A 74 -5.19 -15.39 11.95
CA PHE A 74 -5.84 -15.82 10.69
C PHE A 74 -7.07 -14.98 10.33
N TYR A 75 -7.86 -14.57 11.31
CA TYR A 75 -9.00 -13.68 11.05
C TYR A 75 -8.52 -12.29 10.64
N LEU A 76 -7.47 -11.79 11.30
CA LEU A 76 -6.87 -10.50 10.95
C LEU A 76 -6.23 -10.53 9.58
N PHE A 77 -5.62 -11.64 9.18
CA PHE A 77 -5.10 -11.85 7.83
C PHE A 77 -6.22 -11.80 6.78
N GLY A 78 -7.34 -12.51 7.01
CA GLY A 78 -8.52 -12.39 6.15
C GLY A 78 -9.04 -10.95 6.06
N SER A 79 -9.09 -10.24 7.19
CA SER A 79 -9.45 -8.81 7.22
C SER A 79 -8.44 -7.94 6.44
N TYR A 80 -7.16 -8.28 6.48
CA TYR A 80 -6.09 -7.61 5.73
C TYR A 80 -6.29 -7.79 4.22
N LEU A 81 -6.62 -9.00 3.77
CA LEU A 81 -6.90 -9.29 2.35
C LEU A 81 -8.15 -8.56 1.84
N VAL A 82 -9.21 -8.50 2.65
CA VAL A 82 -10.41 -7.71 2.31
C VAL A 82 -10.05 -6.21 2.25
N GLY A 83 -9.29 -5.71 3.22
CA GLY A 83 -8.78 -4.34 3.18
C GLY A 83 -7.96 -4.04 1.92
N LEU A 84 -7.08 -4.97 1.54
CA LEU A 84 -6.27 -4.90 0.33
C LEU A 84 -7.15 -4.84 -0.94
N PHE A 85 -8.21 -5.64 -1.01
CA PHE A 85 -9.17 -5.58 -2.11
C PHE A 85 -9.80 -4.18 -2.21
N PHE A 86 -10.32 -3.64 -1.10
CA PHE A 86 -10.88 -2.29 -1.10
C PHE A 86 -9.84 -1.22 -1.44
N ASN A 87 -8.60 -1.37 -1.02
CA ASN A 87 -7.53 -0.43 -1.34
C ASN A 87 -7.13 -0.44 -2.83
N ASN A 88 -7.29 -1.56 -3.53
CA ASN A 88 -7.01 -1.67 -4.96
C ASN A 88 -8.20 -1.24 -5.83
N PHE A 89 -9.42 -1.50 -5.38
CA PHE A 89 -10.65 -1.20 -6.15
C PHE A 89 -11.21 0.18 -5.85
N LEU A 90 -11.03 0.69 -4.63
CA LEU A 90 -11.44 2.04 -4.30
C LEU A 90 -10.31 3.02 -4.59
N PRO A 91 -10.60 4.16 -5.23
CA PRO A 91 -9.62 5.24 -5.41
C PRO A 91 -9.22 5.92 -4.09
N SER A 92 -9.76 5.48 -2.94
CA SER A 92 -9.39 5.92 -1.60
C SER A 92 -8.90 4.72 -0.77
N THR A 93 -7.68 4.77 -0.26
CA THR A 93 -7.09 3.73 0.58
C THR A 93 -7.62 3.76 2.03
N ILE A 94 -8.34 4.83 2.40
CA ILE A 94 -9.12 4.92 3.64
C ILE A 94 -10.17 3.80 3.74
N GLY A 95 -10.73 3.36 2.62
CA GLY A 95 -11.80 2.36 2.60
C GLY A 95 -11.38 1.02 3.20
N GLY A 96 -10.24 0.47 2.78
CA GLY A 96 -9.74 -0.81 3.30
C GLY A 96 -9.33 -0.74 4.76
N ASP A 97 -8.77 0.38 5.20
CA ASP A 97 -8.38 0.60 6.60
C ASP A 97 -9.59 0.71 7.53
N VAL A 98 -10.66 1.35 7.07
CA VAL A 98 -11.95 1.37 7.78
C VAL A 98 -12.51 -0.04 7.91
N ILE A 99 -12.46 -0.86 6.86
CA ILE A 99 -12.90 -2.26 6.93
C ILE A 99 -12.09 -3.05 7.97
N ARG A 100 -10.76 -2.85 8.03
CA ARG A 100 -9.90 -3.50 9.02
C ARG A 100 -10.24 -3.08 10.45
N ALA A 101 -10.41 -1.78 10.69
CA ALA A 101 -10.81 -1.25 12.00
C ALA A 101 -12.19 -1.77 12.43
N MET A 102 -13.16 -1.81 11.51
CA MET A 102 -14.50 -2.38 11.77
C MET A 102 -14.45 -3.88 12.04
N SER A 103 -13.62 -4.63 11.31
CA SER A 103 -13.45 -6.08 11.50
C SER A 103 -12.83 -6.40 12.86
N ALA A 104 -11.86 -5.58 13.29
CA ALA A 104 -11.26 -5.66 14.62
C ALA A 104 -12.30 -5.36 15.71
N LYS A 105 -13.12 -4.31 15.54
CA LYS A 105 -14.25 -4.01 16.44
C LYS A 105 -15.23 -5.19 16.53
N LYS A 106 -15.62 -5.76 15.38
CA LYS A 106 -16.64 -6.82 15.30
C LYS A 106 -16.22 -8.08 16.07
N LYS A 107 -14.93 -8.44 16.05
CA LYS A 107 -14.45 -9.71 16.65
C LYS A 107 -13.66 -9.54 17.95
N GLY A 108 -13.05 -8.38 18.17
CA GLY A 108 -12.26 -8.08 19.37
C GLY A 108 -12.92 -7.08 20.33
N GLY A 109 -14.07 -6.50 19.97
CA GLY A 109 -14.75 -5.47 20.78
C GLY A 109 -14.10 -4.09 20.68
N GLY A 110 -14.60 -3.13 21.49
CA GLY A 110 -14.14 -1.74 21.59
C GLY A 110 -14.66 -0.79 20.50
N THR A 111 -13.93 0.31 20.23
CA THR A 111 -14.40 1.38 19.35
C THR A 111 -13.72 1.38 17.97
N MET A 112 -14.39 1.95 16.97
CA MET A 112 -13.81 2.14 15.64
C MET A 112 -12.59 3.08 15.68
N THR A 113 -12.63 4.08 16.55
CA THR A 113 -11.53 5.04 16.76
C THR A 113 -10.25 4.34 17.17
N GLU A 114 -10.30 3.40 18.11
CA GLU A 114 -9.11 2.66 18.55
C GLU A 114 -8.49 1.84 17.42
N GLY A 115 -9.34 1.20 16.58
CA GLY A 115 -8.87 0.49 15.40
C GLY A 115 -8.17 1.43 14.42
N LEU A 116 -8.74 2.60 14.16
CA LEU A 116 -8.13 3.63 13.32
C LEU A 116 -6.82 4.18 13.93
N THR A 117 -6.72 4.28 15.26
CA THR A 117 -5.46 4.64 15.93
C THR A 117 -4.36 3.61 15.66
N VAL A 118 -4.70 2.31 15.64
CA VAL A 118 -3.73 1.28 15.26
C VAL A 118 -3.27 1.47 13.81
N VAL A 119 -4.19 1.77 12.87
CA VAL A 119 -3.82 2.07 11.47
C VAL A 119 -2.88 3.26 11.39
N LEU A 120 -3.17 4.33 12.13
CA LEU A 120 -2.35 5.54 12.15
C LEU A 120 -0.94 5.23 12.65
N VAL A 121 -0.82 4.48 13.74
CA VAL A 121 0.48 4.03 14.27
C VAL A 121 1.21 3.14 13.27
N GLU A 122 0.50 2.26 12.56
CA GLU A 122 1.10 1.44 11.50
C GLU A 122 1.74 2.30 10.42
N ARG A 123 1.00 3.30 9.94
CA ARG A 123 1.43 4.25 8.91
C ARG A 123 2.62 5.08 9.34
N MET A 124 2.62 5.60 10.58
CA MET A 124 3.73 6.38 11.11
C MET A 124 5.02 5.56 11.16
N ILE A 125 4.97 4.34 11.68
CA ILE A 125 6.14 3.47 11.72
C ILE A 125 6.60 3.10 10.30
N GLY A 126 5.69 2.86 9.36
CA GLY A 126 6.05 2.60 7.96
C GLY A 126 6.74 3.79 7.31
N LEU A 127 6.25 5.00 7.57
CA LEU A 127 6.86 6.26 7.16
C LEU A 127 8.26 6.42 7.76
N PHE A 128 8.40 6.24 9.08
CA PHE A 128 9.70 6.32 9.75
C PHE A 128 10.69 5.29 9.20
N ALA A 129 10.27 4.04 9.00
CA ALA A 129 11.12 3.00 8.43
C ALA A 129 11.56 3.35 6.99
N THR A 130 10.66 3.88 6.18
CA THR A 130 10.97 4.27 4.79
C THR A 130 11.95 5.45 4.76
N LEU A 131 11.73 6.46 5.60
CA LEU A 131 12.61 7.62 5.71
C LEU A 131 14.00 7.26 6.23
N THR A 132 14.10 6.40 7.25
CA THR A 132 15.39 5.98 7.80
C THR A 132 16.15 5.10 6.82
N LEU A 133 15.49 4.11 6.20
CA LEU A 133 16.14 3.26 5.18
C LEU A 133 16.55 4.06 3.95
N GLY A 134 15.67 4.95 3.45
CA GLY A 134 15.98 5.84 2.33
C GLY A 134 17.13 6.80 2.65
N GLY A 135 17.12 7.38 3.85
CA GLY A 135 18.20 8.25 4.34
C GLY A 135 19.53 7.51 4.49
N LEU A 136 19.53 6.32 5.07
CA LEU A 136 20.73 5.48 5.19
C LEU A 136 21.28 5.09 3.83
N ALA A 137 20.42 4.67 2.90
CA ALA A 137 20.81 4.35 1.53
C ALA A 137 21.45 5.54 0.83
N ALA A 138 20.95 6.76 1.04
CA ALA A 138 21.52 7.98 0.50
C ALA A 138 22.89 8.34 1.12
N LEU A 139 23.12 8.02 2.39
CA LEU A 139 24.40 8.24 3.07
C LEU A 139 25.47 7.21 2.67
N THR A 140 25.08 5.95 2.46
CA THR A 140 26.00 4.88 2.05
C THR A 140 26.23 4.84 0.53
N GLY A 141 25.28 5.37 -0.25
CA GLY A 141 25.45 5.55 -1.68
C GLY A 141 26.46 6.68 -1.92
N ARG A 142 27.55 6.38 -2.62
CA ARG A 142 28.45 7.42 -3.14
C ARG A 142 27.57 8.43 -3.88
N ALA A 143 27.54 9.68 -3.44
CA ALA A 143 26.64 10.72 -3.94
C ALA A 143 26.69 10.94 -5.47
N GLY A 144 27.67 10.38 -6.18
CA GLY A 144 27.79 10.39 -7.64
C GLY A 144 27.22 9.18 -8.40
N GLU A 145 26.82 8.09 -7.73
CA GLU A 145 26.27 6.87 -8.35
C GLU A 145 24.80 6.61 -8.01
N LEU A 146 24.20 7.44 -7.15
CA LEU A 146 22.77 7.35 -6.84
C LEU A 146 21.96 7.66 -8.09
N ASP A 147 21.23 6.65 -8.59
CA ASP A 147 20.29 6.84 -9.69
C ASP A 147 19.40 8.06 -9.37
N PRO A 148 19.33 9.08 -10.26
CA PRO A 148 18.51 10.28 -10.08
C PRO A 148 17.03 10.01 -9.77
N ARG A 149 16.56 8.76 -9.96
CA ARG A 149 15.21 8.31 -9.65
C ARG A 149 14.97 8.02 -8.16
N ILE A 150 16.01 7.77 -7.36
CA ILE A 150 15.88 7.41 -5.94
C ILE A 150 15.11 8.46 -5.12
N PRO A 151 15.36 9.79 -5.27
CA PRO A 151 14.57 10.82 -4.59
C PRO A 151 13.09 10.81 -4.99
N TRP A 152 12.79 10.50 -6.26
CA TRP A 152 11.40 10.41 -6.75
C TRP A 152 10.69 9.14 -6.26
N VAL A 153 11.41 8.03 -6.12
CA VAL A 153 10.89 6.80 -5.51
C VAL A 153 10.60 7.00 -4.03
N LEU A 154 11.49 7.67 -3.29
CA LEU A 154 11.27 8.04 -1.90
C LEU A 154 10.12 9.05 -1.76
N GLY A 155 10.03 10.05 -2.64
CA GLY A 155 8.95 11.04 -2.68
C GLY A 155 7.58 10.41 -3.00
N SER A 156 7.53 9.47 -3.94
CA SER A 156 6.29 8.74 -4.27
C SER A 156 5.90 7.74 -3.18
N ALA A 157 6.86 7.07 -2.52
CA ALA A 157 6.61 6.26 -1.33
C ALA A 157 6.09 7.10 -0.16
N LEU A 158 6.61 8.32 0.03
CA LEU A 158 6.12 9.29 1.00
C LEU A 158 4.67 9.68 0.72
N ILE A 159 4.36 10.06 -0.52
CA ILE A 159 2.99 10.40 -0.94
C ILE A 159 2.06 9.19 -0.82
N ALA A 160 2.51 7.97 -1.15
CA ALA A 160 1.73 6.75 -0.97
C ALA A 160 1.48 6.43 0.51
N SER A 161 2.46 6.69 1.38
CA SER A 161 2.32 6.48 2.83
C SER A 161 1.43 7.53 3.53
N MET A 162 1.41 8.76 3.02
CA MET A 162 0.66 9.89 3.58
C MET A 162 -0.73 10.09 2.94
N GLY A 163 -0.89 9.72 1.66
CA GLY A 163 -2.05 10.05 0.83
C GLY A 163 -3.02 8.90 0.55
N GLY A 164 -2.80 7.72 1.12
CA GLY A 164 -3.74 6.61 1.02
C GLY A 164 -4.90 6.74 1.99
#